data_AF-A0A538KWZ8-F1
#
_entry.id   AF-A0A538KWZ8-F1
#
_cell.length_a   1.000
_cell.length_b   1.000
_cell.length_c   1.000
_cell.angle_alpha   90.00
_cell.angle_beta   90.00
_cell.angle_gamma   90.00
#
_symmetry.space_group_name_H-M   'P 1'
#
loop_
_entity.id
_entity.type
_entity.pdbx_description
1 polymer ?
#
loop_
_entity_poly.entity_id
_entity_poly.type
_entity_poly.pdbx_seq_one_letter_code
_entity_poly.pdbx_strand_id
1 'polypeptide(L)'
;MKNPALPSEAKGVTSADATENAQHFSRINPEQRAAIGARGHVFVSAGAGTGKTLVLVERFANAVCDEGLDVDSVLVITYTERAAGELRGRTTAAETTSPVSSTAPGSRRSTASATGC
;
A
#
# COMPACT_ATOMS: atom_id res chain seq x y z
N MET A 1 42.08 -10.70 -4.54
CA MET A 1 40.88 -10.25 -3.82
C MET A 1 40.26 -9.08 -4.59
N LYS A 2 39.06 -9.26 -5.15
CA LYS A 2 38.36 -8.22 -5.90
C LYS A 2 36.92 -8.21 -5.39
N ASN A 3 36.52 -7.15 -4.67
CA ASN A 3 35.13 -6.90 -4.32
C ASN A 3 34.38 -6.53 -5.61
N PRO A 4 33.32 -7.26 -6.02
CA PRO A 4 32.41 -6.76 -7.03
C PRO A 4 31.39 -5.81 -6.39
N ALA A 5 31.25 -4.64 -7.00
CA ALA A 5 30.38 -3.56 -6.61
C ALA A 5 28.90 -3.96 -6.61
N LEU A 6 28.14 -3.32 -5.71
CA LEU A 6 26.68 -3.27 -5.75
C LEU A 6 26.20 -2.70 -7.09
N PRO A 7 25.18 -3.26 -7.76
CA PRO A 7 24.60 -2.64 -8.93
C PRO A 7 23.75 -1.43 -8.53
N SER A 8 24.26 -0.25 -8.84
CA SER A 8 23.58 1.05 -8.82
C SER A 8 22.91 1.27 -10.17
N GLU A 9 21.69 0.78 -10.39
CA GLU A 9 20.89 1.16 -11.56
C GLU A 9 19.40 1.18 -11.17
N ALA A 10 18.95 2.32 -10.64
CA ALA A 10 17.52 2.66 -10.59
C ALA A 10 17.06 2.91 -12.04
N LYS A 11 16.56 1.85 -12.69
CA LYS A 11 16.03 1.93 -14.05
C LYS A 11 14.73 2.73 -14.01
N GLY A 12 14.74 3.90 -14.65
CA GLY A 12 13.61 4.84 -14.68
C GLY A 12 12.32 4.18 -15.17
N VAL A 13 11.22 4.48 -14.48
CA VAL A 13 9.85 4.14 -14.89
C VAL A 13 9.56 4.84 -16.23
N THR A 14 9.39 4.05 -17.28
CA THR A 14 8.96 4.53 -18.60
C THR A 14 7.45 4.77 -18.59
N SER A 15 6.99 5.81 -19.30
CA SER A 15 5.57 6.21 -19.38
C SER A 15 4.63 5.13 -19.95
N ALA A 16 5.16 4.10 -20.59
CA ALA A 16 4.41 2.93 -21.05
C ALA A 16 4.01 1.99 -19.90
N ASP A 17 4.88 1.82 -18.89
CA ASP A 17 4.67 0.88 -17.78
C ASP A 17 3.57 1.34 -16.80
N ALA A 18 3.36 2.66 -16.70
CA ALA A 18 2.26 3.23 -15.92
C ALA A 18 0.88 2.87 -16.52
N THR A 19 0.81 2.75 -17.86
CA THR A 19 -0.44 2.42 -18.56
C THR A 19 -0.80 0.94 -18.41
N GLU A 20 0.18 0.03 -18.40
CA GLU A 20 -0.07 -1.41 -18.14
C GLU A 20 -0.53 -1.67 -16.69
N ASN A 21 0.04 -0.97 -15.71
CA ASN A 21 -0.37 -1.12 -14.31
C ASN A 21 -1.79 -0.60 -14.07
N ALA A 22 -2.16 0.55 -14.66
CA ALA A 22 -3.51 1.10 -14.58
C ALA A 22 -4.59 0.20 -15.24
N GLN A 23 -4.21 -0.59 -16.25
CA GLN A 23 -5.13 -1.51 -16.94
C GLN A 23 -5.43 -2.80 -16.15
N HIS A 24 -4.63 -3.15 -15.15
CA HIS A 24 -4.89 -4.36 -14.35
C HIS A 24 -5.94 -4.15 -13.24
N PHE A 25 -6.11 -2.92 -12.77
CA PHE A 25 -7.07 -2.55 -11.71
C PHE A 25 -8.50 -2.26 -12.25
N SER A 26 -8.68 -2.17 -13.57
CA SER A 26 -9.90 -1.63 -14.20
C SER A 26 -11.03 -2.64 -14.45
N ARG A 27 -10.91 -3.91 -14.00
CA ARG A 27 -12.01 -4.90 -14.06
C ARG A 27 -12.36 -5.51 -12.70
N ILE A 28 -12.72 -4.66 -11.74
CA ILE A 28 -13.34 -5.09 -10.48
C ILE A 28 -14.81 -5.45 -10.74
N ASN A 29 -15.17 -6.72 -10.49
CA ASN A 29 -16.53 -7.21 -10.62
C ASN A 29 -17.42 -6.76 -9.42
N PRO A 30 -18.76 -6.92 -9.47
CA PRO A 30 -19.64 -6.48 -8.39
C PRO A 30 -19.35 -7.12 -7.02
N GLU A 31 -19.03 -8.41 -6.99
CA GLU A 31 -18.74 -9.15 -5.75
C GLU A 31 -17.43 -8.67 -5.10
N GLN A 32 -16.40 -8.43 -5.90
CA GLN A 32 -15.14 -7.84 -5.47
C GLN A 32 -15.35 -6.42 -4.96
N ARG A 33 -16.16 -5.60 -5.65
CA ARG A 33 -16.48 -4.24 -5.20
C ARG A 33 -17.23 -4.24 -3.86
N ALA A 34 -18.15 -5.18 -3.67
CA ALA A 34 -18.82 -5.38 -2.39
C ALA A 34 -17.84 -5.82 -1.29
N ALA A 35 -16.92 -6.75 -1.58
CA ALA A 35 -15.88 -7.18 -0.65
C ALA A 35 -14.93 -6.03 -0.27
N ILE A 36 -14.57 -5.16 -1.23
CA ILE A 36 -13.73 -4.00 -1.00
C ILE A 36 -14.43 -3.02 -0.04
N GLY A 37 -15.67 -2.65 -0.33
CA GLY A 37 -16.43 -1.68 0.46
C GLY A 37 -16.96 -2.17 1.80
N ALA A 38 -16.93 -3.48 2.08
CA ALA A 38 -17.41 -4.02 3.36
C ALA A 38 -16.60 -3.46 4.54
N ARG A 39 -17.22 -3.29 5.72
CA ARG A 39 -16.58 -2.73 6.93
C ARG A 39 -16.74 -3.66 8.13
N GLY A 40 -15.91 -3.47 9.16
CA GLY A 40 -15.89 -4.31 10.36
C GLY A 40 -15.24 -5.68 10.13
N HIS A 41 -15.71 -6.70 10.86
CA HIS A 41 -15.23 -8.08 10.69
C HIS A 41 -15.85 -8.71 9.45
N VAL A 42 -15.05 -8.91 8.41
CA VAL A 42 -15.50 -9.40 7.10
C VAL A 42 -14.81 -10.72 6.78
N PHE A 43 -15.60 -11.72 6.40
CA PHE A 43 -15.10 -12.99 5.85
C PHE A 43 -15.45 -13.06 4.36
N VAL A 44 -14.44 -13.30 3.52
CA VAL A 44 -14.62 -13.42 2.07
C VAL A 44 -14.20 -14.82 1.64
N SER A 45 -15.15 -15.59 1.10
CA SER A 45 -14.88 -16.89 0.50
C SER A 45 -14.64 -16.73 -1.01
N ALA A 46 -13.51 -17.21 -1.51
CA ALA A 46 -13.16 -17.04 -2.92
C ALA A 46 -12.21 -18.14 -3.44
N GLY A 47 -12.51 -18.66 -4.64
CA GLY A 47 -11.73 -19.70 -5.32
C GLY A 47 -10.35 -19.25 -5.81
N ALA A 48 -9.54 -20.18 -6.31
CA ALA A 48 -8.25 -19.83 -6.93
C ALA A 48 -8.47 -18.92 -8.16
N GLY A 49 -7.56 -17.95 -8.38
CA GLY A 49 -7.63 -17.05 -9.54
C GLY A 49 -8.70 -15.96 -9.51
N THR A 50 -9.53 -15.87 -8.47
CA THR A 50 -10.63 -14.88 -8.39
C THR A 50 -10.21 -13.48 -7.95
N GLY A 51 -8.91 -13.18 -7.92
CA GLY A 51 -8.40 -11.85 -7.56
C GLY A 51 -8.39 -11.53 -6.05
N LYS A 52 -8.25 -12.52 -5.16
CA LYS A 52 -8.13 -12.29 -3.70
C LYS A 52 -7.09 -11.23 -3.33
N THR A 53 -5.91 -11.32 -3.95
CA THR A 53 -4.81 -10.35 -3.76
C THR A 53 -5.20 -8.96 -4.23
N LEU A 54 -5.91 -8.84 -5.36
CA LEU A 54 -6.39 -7.56 -5.88
C LEU A 54 -7.37 -6.90 -4.89
N VAL A 55 -8.33 -7.68 -4.37
CA VAL A 55 -9.28 -7.20 -3.35
C VAL A 55 -8.55 -6.71 -2.09
N LEU A 56 -7.50 -7.40 -1.63
CA LEU A 56 -6.70 -6.96 -0.49
C LEU A 56 -5.95 -5.65 -0.75
N VAL A 57 -5.36 -5.49 -1.94
CA VAL A 57 -4.66 -4.25 -2.34
C VAL A 57 -5.63 -3.07 -2.41
N GLU A 58 -6.78 -3.24 -3.05
CA GLU A 58 -7.81 -2.21 -3.14
C GLU A 58 -8.35 -1.82 -1.77
N ARG A 59 -8.56 -2.79 -0.87
CA ARG A 59 -8.99 -2.48 0.51
C ARG A 59 -7.93 -1.70 1.27
N PHE A 60 -6.67 -2.03 1.09
CA PHE A 60 -5.57 -1.28 1.68
C PHE A 60 -5.52 0.15 1.11
N ALA A 61 -5.60 0.29 -0.21
CA ALA A 61 -5.58 1.60 -0.87
C ALA A 61 -6.77 2.47 -0.42
N ASN A 62 -7.99 1.93 -0.37
CA ASN A 62 -9.16 2.67 0.12
C ASN A 62 -9.01 3.07 1.59
N ALA A 63 -8.46 2.18 2.43
CA ALA A 63 -8.21 2.48 3.84
C ALA A 63 -7.26 3.68 4.02
N VAL A 64 -6.21 3.78 3.21
CA VAL A 64 -5.22 4.85 3.30
C VAL A 64 -5.68 6.11 2.57
N CYS A 65 -6.11 5.99 1.31
CA CYS A 65 -6.43 7.11 0.43
C CYS A 65 -7.81 7.71 0.68
N ASP A 66 -8.84 6.87 0.84
CA ASP A 66 -10.23 7.35 0.97
C ASP A 66 -10.62 7.58 2.43
N GLU A 67 -10.18 6.69 3.33
CA GLU A 67 -10.50 6.78 4.76
C GLU A 67 -9.44 7.55 5.58
N GLY A 68 -8.26 7.80 5.01
CA GLY A 68 -7.20 8.58 5.65
C GLY A 68 -6.52 7.85 6.81
N LEU A 69 -6.53 6.52 6.82
CA LEU A 69 -5.79 5.74 7.81
C LEU A 69 -4.29 5.85 7.57
N ASP A 70 -3.54 5.99 8.66
CA ASP A 70 -2.08 5.94 8.60
C ASP A 70 -1.64 4.55 8.12
N VAL A 71 -0.68 4.49 7.20
CA VAL A 71 -0.15 3.24 6.65
C VAL A 71 0.38 2.35 7.77
N ASP A 72 1.01 2.94 8.79
CA ASP A 72 1.55 2.21 9.94
C ASP A 72 0.47 1.61 10.85
N SER A 73 -0.80 2.00 10.67
CA SER A 73 -1.96 1.44 11.39
C SER A 73 -2.59 0.22 10.71
N VAL A 74 -2.15 -0.15 9.51
CA VAL A 74 -2.74 -1.23 8.70
C VAL A 74 -1.80 -2.43 8.59
N LEU A 75 -2.24 -3.59 9.09
CA LEU A 75 -1.51 -4.86 8.98
C LEU A 75 -2.16 -5.78 7.94
N VAL A 76 -1.39 -6.15 6.90
CA VAL A 76 -1.78 -7.17 5.92
C VAL A 76 -0.85 -8.38 6.05
N ILE A 77 -1.42 -9.57 6.22
CA ILE A 77 -0.68 -10.83 6.37
C ILE A 77 -1.04 -11.83 5.27
N THR A 78 -0.07 -12.63 4.84
CA THR A 78 -0.26 -13.70 3.86
C THR A 78 0.67 -14.87 4.16
N TYR A 79 0.39 -16.05 3.59
CA TYR A 79 1.11 -17.28 3.93
C TYR A 79 2.51 -17.37 3.32
N THR A 80 2.79 -16.64 2.23
CA THR A 80 4.06 -16.76 1.51
C THR A 80 4.77 -15.42 1.35
N GLU A 81 6.10 -15.43 1.46
CA GLU A 81 6.95 -14.26 1.24
C GLU A 81 6.78 -13.68 -0.17
N ARG A 82 6.62 -14.55 -1.18
CA ARG A 82 6.35 -14.11 -2.57
C ARG A 82 5.05 -13.30 -2.66
N ALA A 83 3.98 -13.76 -2.02
CA ALA A 83 2.71 -13.02 -2.03
C ALA A 83 2.83 -11.69 -1.25
N ALA A 84 3.63 -11.65 -0.18
CA ALA A 84 3.89 -10.41 0.56
C ALA A 84 4.66 -9.40 -0.31
N GLY A 85 5.69 -9.86 -1.03
CA GLY A 85 6.44 -9.03 -1.98
C GLY A 85 5.57 -8.51 -3.13
N GLU A 86 4.69 -9.36 -3.66
CA GLU A 86 3.73 -8.96 -4.71
C GLU A 86 2.70 -7.94 -4.20
N LEU A 87 2.17 -8.12 -2.98
CA LEU A 87 1.30 -7.14 -2.33
C LEU A 87 2.01 -5.79 -2.16
N ARG A 88 3.24 -5.78 -1.62
CA ARG A 88 4.04 -4.55 -1.48
C ARG A 88 4.26 -3.86 -2.81
N GLY A 89 4.67 -4.60 -3.85
CA GLY A 89 4.90 -4.04 -5.18
C GLY A 89 3.63 -3.41 -5.77
N ARG A 90 2.48 -4.05 -5.60
CA ARG A 90 1.18 -3.54 -6.08
C ARG A 90 0.72 -2.31 -5.30
N THR A 91 0.93 -2.26 -3.98
CA THR A 91 0.60 -1.09 -3.17
C THR A 91 1.48 0.10 -3.52
N THR A 92 2.81 -0.07 -3.63
CA THR A 92 3.71 1.03 -4.02
C THR A 92 3.36 1.61 -5.40
N ALA A 93 2.92 0.77 -6.34
CA ALA A 93 2.44 1.24 -7.64
C ALA A 93 1.17 2.10 -7.52
N ALA A 94 0.29 1.83 -6.55
CA ALA A 94 -0.92 2.62 -6.30
C ALA A 94 -0.62 3.99 -5.67
N GLU A 95 0.32 4.05 -4.71
CA GLU A 95 0.73 5.28 -4.00
C GLU A 95 1.36 6.34 -4.93
N THR A 96 1.91 5.93 -6.09
CA THR A 96 2.66 6.85 -6.98
C THR A 96 1.75 7.87 -7.70
N THR A 97 0.42 7.75 -7.58
CA THR A 97 -0.54 8.65 -8.25
C THR A 97 -0.91 9.89 -7.40
N SER A 98 -0.49 9.99 -6.14
CA SER A 98 -0.64 11.22 -5.35
C SER A 98 0.66 11.61 -4.65
N PRO A 99 1.09 12.89 -4.71
CA PRO A 99 2.26 13.33 -3.98
C PRO A 99 1.93 13.29 -2.47
N VAL A 100 2.31 12.21 -1.79
CA VAL A 100 2.37 12.17 -0.33
C VAL A 100 3.37 13.24 0.10
N SER A 101 2.84 14.33 0.65
CA SER A 101 3.62 15.31 1.38
C SER A 101 4.25 14.62 2.58
N SER A 102 5.57 14.47 2.54
CA SER A 102 6.36 13.99 3.67
C SER A 102 6.18 14.93 4.87
N THR A 103 5.33 14.54 5.83
CA THR A 103 5.34 15.18 7.14
C THR A 103 6.47 14.54 7.94
N ALA A 104 7.51 15.34 8.18
CA ALA A 104 8.71 14.95 8.91
C ALA A 104 8.40 14.44 10.34
N PRO A 105 9.20 13.52 10.89
CA PRO A 105 9.07 13.11 12.29
C PRO A 105 9.65 14.21 13.20
N GLY A 106 8.79 15.11 13.64
CA GLY A 106 9.12 16.19 14.57
C GLY A 106 9.33 15.67 16.00
N SER A 107 10.59 15.46 16.33
CA SER A 107 11.19 15.36 17.67
C SER A 107 10.43 16.05 18.81
N ARG A 108 10.31 15.31 19.92
CA ARG A 108 10.19 15.78 21.32
C ARG A 108 10.64 17.23 21.55
N ARG A 109 9.79 18.00 22.25
CA ARG A 109 10.26 19.01 23.21
C ARG A 109 9.37 19.01 24.44
N SER A 110 9.93 18.44 25.51
CA SER A 110 9.56 18.77 26.88
C SER A 110 9.92 20.23 27.12
N THR A 111 8.95 21.02 27.56
CA THR A 111 9.20 22.13 28.50
C THR A 111 8.07 22.14 29.51
N ALA A 112 8.35 21.61 30.70
CA ALA A 112 7.66 22.03 31.90
C ALA A 112 7.83 23.56 32.04
N SER A 113 6.74 24.26 32.30
CA SER A 113 6.79 25.62 32.84
C SER A 113 5.75 25.69 33.95
N ALA A 114 6.24 25.54 35.18
CA ALA A 114 5.59 26.05 36.36
C ALA A 114 5.68 27.58 36.31
N THR A 115 4.55 28.28 36.43
CA THR A 115 4.37 29.58 37.10
C THR A 115 2.92 30.02 36.91
N GLY A 116 2.20 30.17 38.01
CA GLY A 116 0.86 30.74 38.04
C GLY A 116 0.48 30.99 39.49
N CYS A 117 0.77 32.22 39.93
CA CYS A 117 0.39 32.79 41.22
C CYS A 117 -1.13 32.91 41.37
#